data_AF-A0A968PVY5-F1
#
_entry.id   AF-A0A968PVY5-F1
#
_cell.length_a   1.000
_cell.length_b   1.000
_cell.length_c   1.000
_cell.angle_alpha   90.00
_cell.angle_beta   90.00
_cell.angle_gamma   90.00
#
_symmetry.space_group_name_H-M   'P 1'
#
loop_
_entity.id
_entity.type
_entity.pdbx_description
1 polymer ?
#
loop_
_entity_poly.entity_id
_entity_poly.type
_entity_poly.pdbx_seq_one_letter_code
_entity_poly.pdbx_strand_id
1 'polypeptide(L)' 'MSDTIFPGSAVRVVNQGDTYFGFEGQVQRITDSKVAVLFEGGNWDKLVTFRLAELEPVDATLSRNKGRKKA' A
#
# COMPACT_ATOMS: atom_id res chain seq x y z
N MET A 1 14.24 -9.54 9.22
CA MET A 1 13.45 -10.20 8.17
C MET A 1 13.50 -9.26 6.98
N SER A 2 13.94 -9.73 5.81
CA SER A 2 13.88 -8.91 4.59
C SER A 2 12.41 -8.84 4.17
N ASP A 3 11.70 -7.80 4.62
CA ASP A 3 10.30 -7.65 4.24
C ASP A 3 10.21 -7.45 2.73
N THR A 4 9.71 -8.49 2.09
CA THR A 4 9.69 -8.61 0.64
C THR A 4 8.32 -8.17 0.16
N ILE A 5 8.27 -7.19 -0.74
CA ILE A 5 7.03 -6.68 -1.33
C ILE A 5 6.66 -7.52 -2.57
N PHE A 6 5.44 -8.03 -2.61
CA PHE A 6 4.87 -8.81 -3.72
C PHE A 6 3.47 -8.29 -4.08
N PRO A 7 2.92 -8.64 -5.25
CA PRO A 7 1.51 -8.38 -5.55
C PRO A 7 0.59 -8.95 -4.47
N GLY A 8 -0.23 -8.09 -3.86
CA GLY A 8 -1.09 -8.40 -2.71
C GLY A 8 -0.56 -7.88 -1.37
N SER A 9 0.72 -7.49 -1.26
CA SER A 9 1.26 -6.88 -0.05
C SER A 9 0.59 -5.54 0.24
N ALA A 10 0.31 -5.27 1.51
CA ALA A 10 -0.04 -3.94 1.99
C ALA A 10 1.25 -3.11 2.13
N VAL A 11 1.22 -1.89 1.61
CA VAL A 11 2.37 -0.97 1.64
C VAL A 11 1.91 0.43 2.04
N ARG A 12 2.83 1.20 2.62
CA ARG A 12 2.66 2.61 2.94
C ARG A 12 3.65 3.44 2.16
N VAL A 13 3.20 4.59 1.65
CA VAL A 13 4.08 5.55 0.99
C VAL A 13 4.83 6.35 2.05
N VAL A 14 6.16 6.36 1.97
CA VAL A 14 7.05 7.04 2.94
C VAL A 14 7.79 8.25 2.38
N ASN A 15 7.64 8.52 1.08
CA ASN A 15 8.18 9.72 0.47
C ASN A 15 7.41 10.97 0.92
N GLN A 16 8.01 11.79 1.79
CA GLN A 16 7.42 13.04 2.31
C GLN A 16 7.11 14.09 1.25
N GLY A 17 7.78 14.03 0.09
CA GLY A 17 7.54 14.96 -1.02
C GLY A 17 6.38 14.55 -1.93
N ASP A 18 5.75 13.39 -1.68
CA ASP A 18 4.67 12.86 -2.50
C ASP A 18 3.29 13.18 -1.90
N THR A 19 2.30 13.46 -2.75
CA THR A 19 0.91 13.70 -2.33
C THR A 19 0.31 12.52 -1.56
N TYR A 20 0.78 11.31 -1.84
CA TYR A 20 0.34 10.07 -1.18
C TYR A 20 1.11 9.77 0.11
N PHE A 21 1.98 10.66 0.60
CA PHE A 21 2.73 10.44 1.83
C PHE A 21 1.82 9.99 2.99
N GLY A 22 2.17 8.86 3.60
CA GLY A 22 1.46 8.28 4.73
C GLY A 22 0.23 7.45 4.37
N PHE A 23 -0.22 7.45 3.11
CA PHE A 23 -1.31 6.59 2.66
C PHE A 23 -0.87 5.13 2.53
N GLU A 24 -1.80 4.24 2.83
CA GLU A 24 -1.65 2.80 2.69
C GLU A 24 -2.46 2.29 1.50
N GLY A 25 -1.93 1.29 0.81
CA GLY A 25 -2.60 0.66 -0.33
C GLY A 25 -2.09 -0.75 -0.56
N GLN A 26 -2.68 -1.41 -1.56
CA GLN A 26 -2.32 -2.78 -1.93
C GLN A 26 -1.53 -2.80 -3.22
N VAL A 27 -0.43 -3.53 -3.25
CA VAL A 27 0.35 -3.74 -4.48
C VAL A 27 -0.43 -4.60 -5.46
N GLN A 28 -0.61 -4.13 -6.69
CA GLN A 28 -1.30 -4.87 -7.75
C GLN A 28 -0.33 -5.56 -8.71
N ARG A 29 0.80 -4.91 -9.03
CA ARG A 29 1.84 -5.46 -9.90
C ARG A 29 3.19 -4.81 -9.63
N ILE A 30 4.25 -5.51 -10.03
CA ILE A 30 5.63 -5.04 -9.97
C ILE A 30 6.26 -5.25 -11.36
N THR A 31 6.90 -4.21 -11.89
CA THR A 31 7.58 -4.25 -13.20
C THR A 31 8.73 -3.26 -13.19
N ASP A 32 9.93 -3.68 -13.60
CA ASP A 32 11.12 -2.81 -13.73
C ASP A 32 11.36 -1.88 -12.52
N SER A 33 11.39 -2.47 -11.32
CA SER A 33 11.57 -1.76 -10.03
C SER A 33 10.49 -0.73 -9.67
N LYS A 34 9.37 -0.74 -10.40
CA LYS A 34 8.19 0.06 -10.12
C LYS A 34 7.08 -0.80 -9.54
N VAL A 35 6.32 -0.23 -8.63
CA VAL A 35 5.27 -0.90 -7.87
C VAL A 35 3.97 -0.14 -8.10
N ALA A 36 2.99 -0.79 -8.70
CA ALA A 36 1.65 -0.23 -8.82
C ALA A 36 0.87 -0.51 -7.54
N VAL A 37 0.45 0.55 -6.86
CA VAL A 37 -0.32 0.51 -5.62
C VAL A 37 -1.74 0.98 -5.90
N LEU A 38 -2.71 0.16 -5.51
CA LEU A 38 -4.13 0.51 -5.51
C LEU A 38 -4.48 1.16 -4.17
N PHE A 39 -5.00 2.37 -4.24
CA PHE A 39 -5.62 3.06 -3.11
C PHE A 39 -7.14 3.01 -3.26
N GLU A 40 -7.82 2.63 -2.19
CA GLU A 40 -9.27 2.53 -2.12
C GLU A 40 -9.79 3.50 -1.04
N GLY A 41 -10.85 4.24 -1.36
CA GLY A 41 -11.44 5.20 -0.44
C GLY A 41 -12.89 5.55 -0.83
N GLY A 42 -13.86 5.03 -0.09
CA GLY A 42 -15.27 5.19 -0.43
C GLY A 42 -15.61 4.44 -1.73
N ASN A 43 -16.11 5.16 -2.74
CA ASN A 43 -16.40 4.60 -4.07
C ASN A 43 -15.30 4.93 -5.10
N TRP A 44 -14.14 5.42 -4.66
CA TRP A 44 -13.04 5.79 -5.53
C TRP A 44 -11.87 4.84 -5.35
N ASP A 45 -11.38 4.36 -6.49
CA ASP A 45 -10.16 3.58 -6.59
C ASP A 45 -9.16 4.33 -7.46
N LYS A 46 -7.90 4.38 -7.01
CA LYS A 46 -6.83 5.01 -7.78
C LYS A 46 -5.57 4.15 -7.76
N LEU A 47 -5.11 3.78 -8.96
CA LEU A 47 -3.88 3.03 -9.14
C LEU A 47 -2.74 3.98 -9.49
N VAL A 48 -1.71 4.02 -8.66
CA VAL A 48 -0.55 4.90 -8.80
C VAL A 48 0.73 4.07 -8.74
N THR A 49 1.73 4.44 -9.53
CA THR A 49 3.00 3.71 -9.60
C THR A 49 4.08 4.46 -8.83
N PHE A 50 4.77 3.75 -7.94
CA PHE A 50 5.88 4.27 -7.14
C PHE A 50 7.16 3.49 -7.41
N ARG A 51 8.29 4.01 -6.93
CA ARG A 51 9.53 3.25 -6.81
C ARG A 51 9.46 2.38 -5.55
N LEU A 52 10.10 1.22 -5.58
CA LEU A 52 10.16 0.32 -4.41
C LEU A 52 10.70 1.02 -3.15
N ALA A 53 11.67 1.92 -3.31
CA ALA A 53 12.29 2.67 -2.21
C ALA A 53 11.37 3.74 -1.56
N GLU A 54 10.23 4.04 -2.16
CA GLU A 54 9.25 5.00 -1.64
C GLU A 54 8.15 4.32 -0.82
N LEU A 55 8.24 2.99 -0.68
CA LEU A 55 7.23 2.15 -0.05
C LEU A 55 7.83 1.36 1.11
N GLU A 56 7.08 1.29 2.21
CA GLU A 56 7.35 0.38 3.31
C GLU A 56 6.23 -0.66 3.43
N PRO A 57 6.56 -1.94 3.65
CA PRO A 57 5.55 -2.97 3.89
C PRO A 57 4.84 -2.71 5.22
N VAL A 58 3.52 -2.89 5.22
CA VAL A 58 2.68 -2.78 6.42
C VAL A 58 2.20 -4.17 6.79
N ASP A 59 2.27 -4.51 8.08
CA ASP A 59 1.72 -5.77 8.58
C ASP A 59 0.19 -5.74 8.49
N ALA A 60 -0.34 -6.35 7.43
CA ALA A 60 -1.76 -6.45 7.16
C ALA A 60 -2.53 -7.21 8.27
N THR A 61 -1.84 -8.02 9.09
CA THR A 61 -2.48 -8.75 10.20
C THR A 61 -2.92 -7.82 11.33
N LEU A 62 -2.29 -6.65 11.47
CA LEU A 62 -2.64 -5.65 12.48
C LEU A 62 -3.90 -4.85 12.12
N SER A 63 -4.25 -4.73 10.83
CA SER A 63 -5.40 -3.95 10.35
C SER A 63 -6.76 -4.65 10.52
N ARG A 64 -6.78 -5.97 10.80
CA ARG A 64 -8.01 -6.79 10.87
C ARG A 64 -9.03 -6.31 11.90
N ASN A 65 -8.64 -5.43 12.84
CA ASN A 65 -9.51 -4.92 13.90
C ASN A 65 -10.27 -3.61 13.59
N LYS A 66 -10.06 -2.93 12.45
CA LYS A 66 -10.68 -1.62 12.23
C LYS A 66 -12.07 -1.65 11.56
N GLY A 67 -12.50 -2.79 11.01
CA GLY A 67 -13.76 -2.91 10.26
C GLY A 67 -14.84 -3.81 10.87
N ARG A 68 -14.55 -4.58 11.94
CA ARG A 68 -15.50 -5.54 12.51
C ARG A 68 -16.17 -5.01 13.77
N LYS A 69 -16.82 -3.84 13.68
CA LYS A 69 -17.91 -3.54 14.63
C LYS A 69 -19.08 -4.44 14.26
N LYS A 70 -19.22 -5.57 14.98
CA LYS A 70 -20.45 -6.35 14.95
C LYS A 70 -21.58 -5.44 15.42
N ALA A 71 -22.54 -5.19 14.53
CA ALA A 71 -23.88 -4.78 14.94
C ALA A 71 -24.54 -5.94 15.70
#